data_AF-A0A831TP07-F1
#
_entry.id   AF-A0A831TP07-F1
#
_cell.length_a   1.000
_cell.length_b   1.000
_cell.length_c   1.000
_cell.angle_alpha   90.00
_cell.angle_beta   90.00
_cell.angle_gamma   90.00
#
_symmetry.space_group_name_H-M   'P 1'
#
loop_
_entity.id
_entity.type
_entity.pdbx_description
1 polymer ?
#
loop_
_entity_poly.entity_id
_entity_poly.type
_entity_poly.pdbx_seq_one_letter_code
_entity_poly.pdbx_strand_id
1 'polypeptide(L)'
;MPVLTPEQIARFRRDGYLRFGRVLDRAQVDACLAALDRVIRAELEREEDDGLPPEFAYGHDRKGQRIAGTRAIHQYVNMWKVCPEYRALIHHPVITAAVRELMGVPRVRLWHDQIISKPPGDNKHFQCHHDFYFWPLDRPTMITCWLALDDATVDNGCMHVIPGSHRDPRFQPPDCD
;
A
#
# COMPACT_ATOMS: atom_id res chain seq x y z
N MET A 1 -22.08 -12.22 -0.24
CA MET A 1 -21.95 -12.95 -1.51
C MET A 1 -20.47 -12.98 -1.85
N PRO A 2 -19.95 -14.09 -2.41
CA PRO A 2 -18.55 -14.17 -2.79
C PRO A 2 -18.21 -13.10 -3.82
N VAL A 3 -17.09 -12.40 -3.63
CA VAL A 3 -16.59 -11.39 -4.59
C VAL A 3 -15.50 -11.93 -5.49
N LEU A 4 -14.95 -13.11 -5.18
CA LEU A 4 -13.98 -13.81 -6.00
C LEU A 4 -14.55 -15.10 -6.60
N THR A 5 -14.12 -15.38 -7.83
CA THR A 5 -14.32 -16.68 -8.48
C THR A 5 -13.33 -17.72 -7.95
N PRO A 6 -13.65 -19.02 -8.01
CA PRO A 6 -12.71 -20.09 -7.71
C PRO A 6 -11.40 -19.97 -8.50
N GLU A 7 -11.46 -19.53 -9.76
CA GLU A 7 -10.32 -19.34 -10.63
C GLU A 7 -9.41 -18.20 -10.15
N GLN A 8 -9.98 -17.09 -9.65
CA GLN A 8 -9.21 -15.99 -9.07
C GLN A 8 -8.49 -16.43 -7.78
N ILE A 9 -9.18 -17.20 -6.93
CA ILE A 9 -8.57 -17.75 -5.69
C ILE A 9 -7.44 -18.71 -6.05
N ALA A 10 -7.66 -19.62 -7.01
CA ALA A 10 -6.63 -20.55 -7.47
C ALA A 10 -5.42 -19.82 -8.08
N ARG A 11 -5.66 -18.75 -8.85
CA ARG A 11 -4.60 -17.90 -9.41
C ARG A 11 -3.78 -17.23 -8.32
N PHE A 12 -4.43 -16.61 -7.33
CA PHE A 12 -3.73 -15.98 -6.20
C PHE A 12 -2.84 -16.98 -5.47
N ARG A 13 -3.36 -18.18 -5.16
CA ARG A 13 -2.61 -19.22 -4.46
C ARG A 13 -1.40 -19.71 -5.27
N ARG A 14 -1.55 -19.85 -6.59
CA ARG A 14 -0.48 -20.30 -7.49
C ARG A 14 0.58 -19.23 -7.73
N ASP A 15 0.16 -18.00 -7.99
CA ASP A 15 1.03 -16.93 -8.51
C ASP A 15 1.51 -15.97 -7.41
N GLY A 16 0.85 -15.95 -6.25
CA GLY A 16 1.20 -15.07 -5.13
C GLY A 16 0.62 -13.65 -5.23
N TYR A 17 -0.12 -13.37 -6.30
CA TYR A 17 -0.79 -12.08 -6.52
C TYR A 17 -2.07 -12.27 -7.34
N LEU A 18 -2.95 -11.26 -7.29
CA LEU A 18 -4.17 -11.22 -8.09
C LEU A 18 -4.43 -9.79 -8.59
N ARG A 19 -4.48 -9.62 -9.91
CA ARG A 19 -5.05 -8.41 -10.51
C ARG A 19 -6.57 -8.48 -10.39
N PHE A 20 -7.12 -7.85 -9.35
CA PHE A 20 -8.55 -7.90 -9.06
C PHE A 20 -9.41 -7.19 -10.13
N GLY A 21 -8.96 -6.03 -10.61
CA GLY A 21 -9.70 -5.18 -11.54
C GLY A 21 -10.10 -3.85 -10.89
N ARG A 22 -11.13 -3.20 -11.46
CA ARG A 22 -11.63 -1.92 -10.94
C ARG A 22 -12.40 -2.16 -9.64
N VAL A 23 -11.94 -1.52 -8.56
CA VAL A 23 -12.61 -1.54 -7.24
C VAL A 23 -13.21 -0.17 -6.93
N LEU A 24 -12.50 0.90 -7.30
CA LEU A 24 -12.93 2.28 -7.07
C LEU A 24 -13.48 2.89 -8.35
N ASP A 25 -14.55 3.67 -8.20
CA ASP A 25 -15.00 4.59 -9.24
C ASP A 25 -14.13 5.85 -9.30
N ARG A 26 -14.37 6.69 -10.31
CA ARG A 26 -13.59 7.90 -10.53
C ARG A 26 -13.75 8.91 -9.38
N ALA A 27 -14.94 9.03 -8.81
CA ALA A 27 -15.21 9.98 -7.73
C ALA A 27 -14.49 9.56 -6.44
N GLN A 28 -14.43 8.26 -6.14
CA GLN A 28 -13.66 7.72 -5.02
C GLN A 28 -12.16 7.96 -5.19
N VAL A 29 -11.63 7.79 -6.41
CA VAL A 29 -10.22 8.08 -6.72
C VAL A 29 -9.94 9.58 -6.55
N ASP A 30 -10.75 10.45 -7.15
CA ASP A 30 -10.58 11.91 -7.05
C ASP A 30 -10.65 12.40 -5.60
N ALA A 31 -11.53 11.80 -4.77
CA ALA A 31 -11.61 12.10 -3.34
C ALA A 31 -10.34 11.71 -2.58
N CYS A 32 -9.73 10.56 -2.90
CA CYS A 32 -8.46 10.13 -2.29
C CYS A 32 -7.30 11.05 -2.70
N LEU A 33 -7.23 11.43 -3.98
CA LEU A 33 -6.22 12.37 -4.49
C LEU A 33 -6.37 13.75 -3.82
N ALA A 34 -7.59 14.28 -3.73
CA ALA A 34 -7.85 15.52 -3.02
C ALA A 34 -7.48 15.44 -1.53
N ALA A 35 -7.67 14.28 -0.88
CA ALA A 35 -7.23 14.07 0.49
C ALA A 35 -5.71 14.05 0.63
N LEU A 36 -5.00 13.44 -0.32
CA LEU A 36 -3.53 13.46 -0.37
C LEU A 36 -3.02 14.89 -0.55
N ASP A 37 -3.58 15.67 -1.48
CA ASP A 37 -3.19 17.05 -1.72
C ASP A 37 -3.36 17.94 -0.47
N ARG A 38 -4.42 17.72 0.31
CA ARG A 38 -4.62 18.42 1.58
C ARG A 38 -3.52 18.08 2.59
N VAL A 39 -3.11 16.81 2.67
CA VAL A 39 -2.05 16.38 3.59
C VAL A 39 -0.69 16.92 3.14
N ILE A 40 -0.37 16.85 1.85
CA ILE A 40 0.87 17.41 1.31
C ILE A 40 0.94 18.92 1.58
N ARG A 41 -0.16 19.66 1.36
CA ARG A 41 -0.21 21.10 1.64
C ARG A 41 0.05 21.38 3.12
N ALA A 42 -0.63 20.65 4.01
CA ALA A 42 -0.44 20.82 5.45
C ALA A 42 1.00 20.50 5.90
N GLU A 43 1.65 19.50 5.28
CA GLU A 43 3.07 19.17 5.52
C GLU A 43 4.00 20.31 5.08
N LEU A 44 3.76 20.90 3.90
CA LEU A 44 4.58 22.00 3.37
C LEU A 44 4.41 23.31 4.13
N GLU A 45 3.23 23.56 4.70
CA GLU A 45 2.92 24.75 5.49
C GLU A 45 3.35 24.62 6.97
N ARG A 46 3.83 23.45 7.41
CA ARG A 46 4.32 23.25 8.77
C ARG A 46 5.67 23.95 8.98
N GLU A 47 5.68 24.92 9.89
CA GLU A 47 6.89 25.66 10.25
C GLU A 47 7.73 24.97 11.34
N GLU A 48 7.16 24.11 12.20
CA GLU A 48 7.88 23.40 13.28
C GLU A 48 7.42 21.94 13.51
N ASP A 49 8.30 21.15 14.14
CA ASP A 49 8.02 19.80 14.64
C ASP A 49 7.10 19.90 15.86
N ASP A 50 5.79 19.74 15.65
CA ASP A 50 4.74 19.74 16.69
C ASP A 50 4.78 18.53 17.64
N GLY A 51 5.80 17.67 17.55
CA GLY A 51 5.96 16.52 18.42
C GLY A 51 4.93 15.41 18.17
N LEU A 52 4.25 15.43 17.02
CA LEU A 52 3.41 14.31 16.62
C LEU A 52 4.23 13.01 16.57
N PRO A 53 3.66 11.87 17.02
CA PRO A 53 4.34 10.60 16.91
C PRO A 53 4.77 10.33 15.45
N PRO A 54 5.90 9.63 15.21
CA PRO A 54 6.46 9.45 13.87
C PRO A 54 5.49 8.84 12.85
N GLU A 55 4.49 8.09 13.32
CA GLU A 55 3.41 7.51 12.52
C GLU A 55 2.38 8.53 11.99
N PHE A 56 2.43 9.78 12.47
CA PHE A 56 1.59 10.91 12.09
C PHE A 56 2.42 12.07 11.51
N ALA A 57 3.75 11.93 11.45
CA ALA A 57 4.59 12.77 10.62
C ALA A 57 4.38 12.34 9.16
N TYR A 58 3.49 13.04 8.47
CA TYR A 58 3.21 12.84 7.06
C TYR A 58 4.51 13.03 6.27
N GLY A 59 4.93 12.03 5.50
CA GLY A 59 6.15 12.06 4.69
C GLY A 59 7.41 11.51 5.41
N HIS A 60 7.79 10.26 5.15
CA HIS A 60 9.11 9.79 5.57
C HIS A 60 10.22 10.24 4.60
N ASP A 61 10.99 11.26 4.98
CA ASP A 61 12.47 11.27 4.95
C ASP A 61 13.00 12.12 6.12
N ARG A 62 13.24 11.48 7.28
CA ARG A 62 13.72 12.19 8.48
C ARG A 62 15.24 12.38 8.53
N LYS A 63 16.02 11.97 7.51
CA LYS A 63 17.50 12.09 7.56
C LYS A 63 18.17 12.21 6.18
N GLY A 64 17.78 13.20 5.37
CA GLY A 64 18.56 13.47 4.16
C GLY A 64 18.25 14.77 3.47
N GLN A 65 18.42 15.93 4.15
CA GLN A 65 18.37 17.29 3.58
C GLN A 65 17.81 17.40 2.12
N ARG A 66 16.57 17.89 1.96
CA ARG A 66 16.35 19.28 1.50
C ARG A 66 14.88 19.71 1.42
N ILE A 67 14.70 20.94 1.88
CA ILE A 67 13.61 21.90 1.62
C ILE A 67 13.70 22.39 0.16
N ALA A 68 12.55 22.74 -0.44
CA ALA A 68 12.33 23.40 -1.75
C ALA A 68 13.00 22.71 -2.99
N GLY A 69 12.17 22.07 -3.83
CA GLY A 69 12.59 21.45 -5.11
C GLY A 69 12.68 19.92 -5.11
N THR A 70 11.91 19.23 -4.27
CA THR A 70 12.03 17.78 -4.02
C THR A 70 11.55 16.92 -5.19
N ARG A 71 12.42 16.00 -5.65
CA ARG A 71 12.20 14.93 -6.64
C ARG A 71 12.34 13.55 -5.99
N ALA A 72 11.71 13.35 -4.83
CA ALA A 72 11.82 12.10 -4.06
C ALA A 72 10.48 11.39 -3.98
N ILE A 73 10.49 10.05 -3.84
CA ILE A 73 9.29 9.27 -3.53
C ILE A 73 8.89 9.58 -2.08
N HIS A 74 7.67 10.06 -1.88
CA HIS A 74 7.12 10.33 -0.55
C HIS A 74 6.24 9.18 -0.09
N GLN A 75 6.42 8.76 1.16
CA GLN A 75 5.63 7.70 1.79
C GLN A 75 4.82 8.28 2.94
N TYR A 76 3.50 8.11 2.89
CA TYR A 76 2.55 8.53 3.92
C TYR A 76 1.94 7.29 4.54
N VAL A 77 2.08 7.12 5.86
CA VAL A 77 1.64 5.90 6.58
C VAL A 77 0.47 6.26 7.50
N ASN A 78 -0.47 5.34 7.69
CA ASN A 78 -1.62 5.53 8.59
C ASN A 78 -2.55 6.69 8.21
N MET A 79 -2.69 6.97 6.91
CA MET A 79 -3.56 8.03 6.37
C MET A 79 -5.01 7.83 6.82
N TRP A 80 -5.47 6.58 6.97
CA TRP A 80 -6.79 6.26 7.52
C TRP A 80 -7.10 6.90 8.89
N LYS A 81 -6.07 7.21 9.70
CA LYS A 81 -6.28 7.81 11.03
C LYS A 81 -6.73 9.27 10.93
N VAL A 82 -6.37 9.96 9.85
CA VAL A 82 -6.54 11.42 9.72
C VAL A 82 -7.32 11.87 8.49
N CYS A 83 -7.54 10.96 7.55
CA CYS A 83 -8.32 11.22 6.35
C CYS A 83 -9.50 10.25 6.27
N PRO A 84 -10.75 10.75 6.32
CA PRO A 84 -11.93 9.91 6.24
C PRO A 84 -12.03 9.13 4.92
N GLU A 85 -11.48 9.65 3.83
CA GLU A 85 -11.45 8.99 2.51
C GLU A 85 -10.63 7.70 2.57
N TYR A 86 -9.42 7.76 3.12
CA TYR A 86 -8.57 6.57 3.31
C TYR A 86 -9.19 5.61 4.34
N ARG A 87 -9.81 6.13 5.41
CA ARG A 87 -10.56 5.29 6.36
C ARG A 87 -11.69 4.51 5.70
N ALA A 88 -12.40 5.13 4.75
CA ALA A 88 -13.45 4.45 4.00
C ALA A 88 -12.92 3.29 3.16
N LEU A 89 -11.71 3.42 2.58
CA LEU A 89 -11.06 2.33 1.83
C LEU A 89 -10.79 1.10 2.71
N ILE A 90 -10.36 1.31 3.96
CA ILE A 90 -10.08 0.22 4.91
C ILE A 90 -11.33 -0.58 5.25
N HIS A 91 -12.49 0.06 5.17
CA HIS A 91 -13.80 -0.56 5.37
C HIS A 91 -14.53 -0.90 4.06
N HIS A 92 -13.88 -0.78 2.91
CA HIS A 92 -14.54 -0.98 1.62
C HIS A 92 -15.04 -2.43 1.50
N PRO A 93 -16.33 -2.66 1.19
CA PRO A 93 -16.93 -3.99 1.26
C PRO A 93 -16.30 -4.97 0.27
N VAL A 94 -15.91 -4.52 -0.92
CA VAL A 94 -15.25 -5.37 -1.92
C VAL A 94 -13.83 -5.73 -1.49
N ILE A 95 -13.07 -4.79 -0.93
CA ILE A 95 -11.68 -5.02 -0.51
C ILE A 95 -11.68 -6.00 0.66
N THR A 96 -12.46 -5.71 1.70
CA THR A 96 -12.54 -6.53 2.90
C THR A 96 -13.08 -7.93 2.61
N ALA A 97 -14.07 -8.09 1.72
CA ALA A 97 -14.55 -9.40 1.28
C ALA A 97 -13.47 -10.19 0.52
N ALA A 98 -12.80 -9.55 -0.45
CA ALA A 98 -11.77 -10.22 -1.25
C ALA A 98 -10.61 -10.71 -0.38
N VAL A 99 -10.11 -9.88 0.54
CA VAL A 99 -9.01 -10.28 1.44
C VAL A 99 -9.45 -11.42 2.35
N ARG A 100 -10.65 -11.36 2.94
CA ARG A 100 -11.19 -12.44 3.78
C ARG A 100 -11.30 -13.76 3.02
N GLU A 101 -11.76 -13.73 1.77
CA GLU A 101 -11.88 -14.91 0.91
C GLU A 101 -10.50 -15.48 0.54
N LEU A 102 -9.52 -14.63 0.19
CA LEU A 102 -8.15 -15.07 -0.12
C LEU A 102 -7.44 -15.67 1.10
N MET A 103 -7.60 -15.06 2.27
CA MET A 103 -7.01 -15.53 3.53
C MET A 103 -7.77 -16.71 4.14
N GLY A 104 -9.02 -16.96 3.72
CA GLY A 104 -9.87 -18.00 4.31
C GLY A 104 -10.29 -17.72 5.75
N VAL A 105 -10.43 -16.44 6.13
CA VAL A 105 -10.73 -16.02 7.50
C VAL A 105 -12.04 -15.22 7.62
N PRO A 106 -12.75 -15.30 8.75
CA PRO A 106 -13.99 -14.57 8.93
C PRO A 106 -13.79 -13.07 9.19
N ARG A 107 -12.58 -12.64 9.57
CA ARG A 107 -12.26 -11.24 9.87
C ARG A 107 -10.79 -10.98 9.54
N VAL A 108 -10.52 -9.75 9.12
CA VAL A 108 -9.17 -9.26 8.84
C VAL A 108 -8.93 -8.02 9.70
N ARG A 109 -7.67 -7.78 10.05
CA ARG A 109 -7.24 -6.58 10.77
C ARG A 109 -6.24 -5.85 9.90
N LEU A 110 -6.36 -4.53 9.85
CA LEU A 110 -5.35 -3.69 9.22
C LEU A 110 -4.06 -3.71 10.05
N TRP A 111 -2.93 -3.90 9.39
CA TRP A 111 -1.61 -3.60 9.94
C TRP A 111 -1.32 -2.10 9.82
N HIS A 112 -1.24 -1.58 8.59
CA HIS A 112 -1.20 -0.16 8.25
C HIS A 112 -1.75 0.04 6.83
N ASP A 113 -2.09 1.29 6.50
CA ASP A 113 -2.14 1.73 5.10
C ASP A 113 -0.91 2.58 4.79
N GLN A 114 -0.63 2.70 3.50
CA GLN A 114 0.46 3.51 3.01
C GLN A 114 0.15 4.07 1.62
N ILE A 115 0.45 5.35 1.43
CA ILE A 115 0.44 6.00 0.11
C ILE A 115 1.88 6.23 -0.32
N ILE A 116 2.17 5.82 -1.55
CA ILE A 116 3.47 6.03 -2.21
C ILE A 116 3.24 7.08 -3.30
N SER A 117 3.62 8.32 -3.03
CA SER A 117 3.56 9.41 -3.99
C SER A 117 4.85 9.47 -4.81
N LYS A 118 4.72 9.37 -6.14
CA LYS A 118 5.83 9.39 -7.09
C LYS A 118 5.68 10.60 -8.02
N PRO A 119 6.31 11.76 -7.73
CA PRO A 119 6.25 12.91 -8.62
C PRO A 119 6.89 12.59 -9.99
N PRO A 120 6.54 13.28 -11.08
CA PRO A 120 7.17 13.06 -12.39
C PRO A 120 8.69 13.27 -12.37
N GLY A 121 9.42 12.48 -13.16
CA GLY A 121 10.88 12.57 -13.32
C GLY A 121 11.62 11.30 -12.88
N ASP A 122 12.95 11.38 -12.90
CA ASP A 122 13.81 10.30 -12.41
C ASP A 122 13.75 10.27 -10.87
N ASN A 123 13.16 9.21 -10.34
CA ASN A 123 12.99 8.97 -8.92
C ASN A 123 13.74 7.69 -8.54
N LYS A 124 14.12 7.56 -7.27
CA LYS A 124 14.65 6.29 -6.75
C LYS A 124 13.68 5.13 -7.05
N HIS A 125 14.20 3.96 -7.42
CA HIS A 125 13.39 2.76 -7.60
C HIS A 125 13.39 1.90 -6.34
N PHE A 126 12.25 1.27 -6.04
CA PHE A 126 12.20 0.22 -5.04
C PHE A 126 12.90 -1.04 -5.59
N GLN A 127 13.81 -1.61 -4.81
CA GLN A 127 14.40 -2.90 -5.14
C GLN A 127 13.35 -4.02 -5.00
N CYS A 128 13.53 -5.12 -5.73
CA CYS A 128 12.71 -6.32 -5.53
C CYS A 128 12.82 -6.79 -4.07
N HIS A 129 11.67 -7.05 -3.45
CA HIS A 129 11.61 -7.43 -2.05
C HIS A 129 10.35 -8.23 -1.72
N HIS A 130 10.32 -8.83 -0.54
CA HIS A 130 9.12 -9.43 0.05
C HIS A 130 8.70 -8.59 1.26
N ASP A 131 7.47 -8.10 1.26
CA ASP A 131 6.89 -7.27 2.33
C ASP A 131 7.08 -7.89 3.73
N PHE A 132 6.92 -9.22 3.84
CA PHE A 132 7.04 -9.97 5.09
C PHE A 132 8.29 -9.60 5.91
N TYR A 133 9.45 -9.42 5.27
CA TYR A 133 10.71 -9.14 5.97
C TYR A 133 10.82 -7.71 6.53
N PHE A 134 9.90 -6.82 6.19
CA PHE A 134 9.85 -5.46 6.73
C PHE A 134 8.87 -5.32 7.89
N TRP A 135 8.02 -6.33 8.10
CA TRP A 135 6.94 -6.27 9.07
C TRP A 135 7.21 -7.17 10.27
N PRO A 136 6.73 -6.81 11.48
CA PRO A 136 6.94 -7.60 12.69
C PRO A 136 5.98 -8.79 12.72
N LEU A 137 6.13 -9.70 11.76
CA LEU A 137 5.39 -10.94 11.64
C LEU A 137 6.29 -12.14 11.93
N ASP A 138 5.73 -13.16 12.57
CA ASP A 138 6.35 -14.48 12.72
C ASP A 138 6.20 -15.33 11.44
N ARG A 139 5.10 -15.15 10.70
CA ARG A 139 4.78 -15.91 9.47
C ARG A 139 4.22 -15.03 8.35
N PRO A 140 4.43 -15.38 7.06
CA PRO A 140 3.98 -14.60 5.90
C PRO A 140 2.47 -14.78 5.66
N THR A 141 1.67 -14.27 6.59
CA THR A 141 0.20 -14.43 6.62
C THR A 141 -0.55 -13.17 6.19
N MET A 142 0.15 -12.05 5.97
CA MET A 142 -0.45 -10.81 5.50
C MET A 142 -0.67 -10.77 3.99
N ILE A 143 -1.69 -10.02 3.57
CA ILE A 143 -1.95 -9.67 2.17
C ILE A 143 -1.89 -8.15 2.03
N THR A 144 -1.08 -7.67 1.09
CA THR A 144 -1.06 -6.27 0.67
C THR A 144 -2.10 -6.03 -0.42
N CYS A 145 -2.98 -5.04 -0.20
CA CYS A 145 -3.88 -4.55 -1.24
C CYS A 145 -3.31 -3.27 -1.86
N TRP A 146 -2.80 -3.37 -3.08
CA TRP A 146 -2.28 -2.22 -3.81
C TRP A 146 -3.36 -1.61 -4.72
N LEU A 147 -3.69 -0.34 -4.49
CA LEU A 147 -4.70 0.40 -5.26
C LEU A 147 -3.99 1.47 -6.10
N ALA A 148 -4.25 1.47 -7.41
CA ALA A 148 -3.79 2.54 -8.29
C ALA A 148 -4.72 3.75 -8.12
N LEU A 149 -4.19 4.88 -7.63
CA LEU A 149 -4.91 6.16 -7.62
C LEU A 149 -4.66 6.99 -8.89
N ASP A 150 -3.60 6.65 -9.63
CA ASP A 150 -3.31 7.14 -10.97
C ASP A 150 -3.05 5.95 -11.90
N ASP A 151 -3.06 6.20 -13.22
CA ASP A 151 -2.69 5.18 -14.20
C ASP A 151 -1.28 4.65 -13.92
N ALA A 152 -1.15 3.33 -13.77
CA ALA A 152 0.13 2.67 -13.52
C ALA A 152 0.57 1.90 -14.77
N THR A 153 1.53 2.46 -15.49
CA THR A 153 2.09 1.94 -16.73
C THR A 153 3.53 1.47 -16.53
N VAL A 154 4.04 0.69 -17.48
CA VAL A 154 5.45 0.28 -17.48
C VAL A 154 6.38 1.50 -17.47
N ASP A 155 6.03 2.53 -18.25
CA ASP A 155 6.84 3.73 -18.43
C ASP A 155 6.84 4.65 -17.20
N ASN A 156 5.83 4.58 -16.33
CA ASN A 156 5.72 5.40 -15.11
C ASN A 156 5.95 4.63 -13.80
N GLY A 157 6.46 3.39 -13.90
CA GLY A 157 6.90 2.60 -12.75
C GLY A 157 5.78 1.84 -12.04
N CYS A 158 4.93 1.15 -12.81
CA CYS A 158 3.99 0.16 -12.29
C CYS A 158 4.70 -0.96 -11.50
N MET A 159 3.94 -1.65 -10.65
CA MET A 159 4.46 -2.77 -9.87
C MET A 159 4.81 -3.97 -10.76
N HIS A 160 5.98 -4.57 -10.51
CA HIS A 160 6.36 -5.86 -11.07
C HIS A 160 6.33 -6.91 -9.97
N VAL A 161 5.90 -8.13 -10.32
CA VAL A 161 5.83 -9.29 -9.41
C VAL A 161 6.40 -10.51 -10.11
N ILE A 162 7.04 -11.41 -9.36
CA ILE A 162 7.55 -12.68 -9.88
C ILE A 162 6.53 -13.77 -9.52
N PRO A 163 5.78 -14.33 -10.47
CA PRO A 163 4.75 -15.32 -10.17
C PRO A 163 5.33 -16.54 -9.43
N GLY A 164 4.74 -16.88 -8.29
CA GLY A 164 5.11 -18.05 -7.49
C GLY A 164 6.29 -17.84 -6.54
N SER A 165 6.91 -16.65 -6.51
CA SER A 165 8.06 -16.38 -5.63
C SER A 165 7.72 -16.49 -4.14
N HIS A 166 6.45 -16.33 -3.77
CA HIS A 166 5.95 -16.52 -2.39
C HIS A 166 6.07 -17.95 -1.87
N ARG A 167 6.35 -18.93 -2.75
CA ARG A 167 6.56 -20.35 -2.41
C ARG A 167 8.00 -20.81 -2.59
N ASP A 168 8.88 -19.91 -3.02
CA ASP A 168 10.28 -20.25 -3.22
C ASP A 168 10.93 -20.54 -1.86
N PRO A 169 11.51 -21.75 -1.65
CA PRO A 169 12.11 -22.11 -0.37
C PRO A 169 13.28 -21.21 0.03
N ARG A 170 13.91 -20.53 -0.94
CA ARG A 170 15.02 -19.59 -0.68
C ARG A 170 14.55 -18.31 0.03
N PHE A 171 13.25 -18.01 -0.04
CA PHE A 171 12.64 -16.79 0.51
C PHE A 171 11.58 -17.09 1.56
N GLN A 172 11.51 -18.33 2.07
CA GLN A 172 10.68 -18.62 3.23
C GLN A 172 11.45 -18.24 4.49
N PRO A 173 10.78 -17.67 5.51
CA PRO A 173 11.38 -17.62 6.83
C PRO A 173 11.76 -19.03 7.28
N PRO A 174 12.86 -19.18 8.05
CA PRO A 174 13.10 -20.43 8.75
C PRO A 174 11.88 -20.76 9.62
N ASP A 175 11.59 -22.04 9.81
CA ASP A 175 10.51 -22.47 10.69
C ASP A 175 10.70 -21.80 12.07
N CYS A 176 9.70 -21.01 12.48
CA CYS A 176 9.65 -20.48 13.84
C CYS A 176 9.16 -21.60 14.76
N ASP A 177 10.08 -22.14 15.57
CA ASP A 177 9.82 -23.05 16.69
C ASP A 177 8.86 -22.44 17.72
#